data_AF-A0A832U0L8-F1
#
_entry.id   AF-A0A832U0L8-F1
#
_cell.length_a   1.000
_cell.length_b   1.000
_cell.length_c   1.000
_cell.angle_alpha   90.00
_cell.angle_beta   90.00
_cell.angle_gamma   90.00
#
_symmetry.space_group_name_H-M   'P 1'
#
loop_
_entity.id
_entity.type
_entity.pdbx_description
1 polymer ?
#
loop_
_entity_poly.entity_id
_entity_poly.type
_entity_poly.pdbx_seq_one_letter_code
_entity_poly.pdbx_strand_id
1 'polypeptide(L)'
;MSLADGVKLSLVAAACTLVLVIIPENIVHTDLDFASKYSPIWIFIFYLFLKEETKNNILPWYFLMIYTTAGILILEAINSFNSTI
;
A
#
# COMPACT_ATOMS: atom_id res chain seq x y z
N MET A 1 -14.66 6.58 14.17
CA MET A 1 -14.12 5.24 13.87
C MET A 1 -13.75 4.52 15.16
N SER A 2 -13.91 3.20 15.27
CA SER A 2 -13.47 2.45 16.47
C SER A 2 -11.95 2.34 16.54
N LEU A 3 -11.40 2.20 17.75
CA LEU A 3 -9.98 1.83 17.94
C LEU A 3 -9.64 0.51 17.21
N ALA A 4 -10.58 -0.45 17.23
CA ALA A 4 -10.42 -1.73 16.55
C ALA A 4 -10.27 -1.58 15.03
N ASP A 5 -10.97 -0.61 14.44
CA ASP A 5 -10.91 -0.32 13.01
C ASP A 5 -9.54 0.26 12.63
N GLY A 6 -8.99 1.16 13.46
CA GLY A 6 -7.64 1.69 13.28
C GLY A 6 -6.55 0.61 13.37
N VAL A 7 -6.68 -0.33 14.32
CA VAL A 7 -5.74 -1.44 14.46
C VAL A 7 -5.78 -2.35 13.23
N LYS A 8 -6.97 -2.73 12.76
CA LYS A 8 -7.09 -3.55 11.54
C LYS A 8 -6.50 -2.86 10.31
N LEU A 9 -6.71 -1.55 10.16
CA LEU A 9 -6.12 -0.81 9.05
C LEU A 9 -4.60 -0.72 9.13
N SER A 10 -4.04 -0.56 10.34
CA SER A 10 -2.58 -0.57 10.54
C SER A 10 -1.98 -1.93 10.16
N LEU A 11 -2.68 -3.03 10.47
CA LEU A 11 -2.26 -4.38 10.08
C LEU A 11 -2.26 -4.55 8.56
N VAL A 12 -3.28 -4.03 7.88
CA VAL A 12 -3.34 -4.05 6.42
C VAL A 12 -2.24 -3.18 5.81
N ALA A 13 -1.98 -1.99 6.35
CA ALA A 13 -0.87 -1.15 5.89
C ALA A 13 0.47 -1.88 6.00
N ALA A 14 0.75 -2.51 7.14
CA ALA A 14 1.95 -3.29 7.36
C ALA A 14 2.06 -4.49 6.38
N ALA A 15 0.96 -5.23 6.18
CA ALA A 15 0.92 -6.34 5.24
C ALA A 15 1.17 -5.89 3.79
N CYS A 16 0.51 -4.80 3.35
CA CYS A 16 0.71 -4.21 2.03
C CYS A 16 2.15 -3.73 1.83
N THR A 17 2.74 -3.07 2.83
CA THR A 17 4.16 -2.65 2.76
C THR A 17 5.10 -3.85 2.69
N LEU A 18 4.87 -4.91 3.47
CA LEU A 18 5.67 -6.13 3.38
C LEU A 18 5.59 -6.75 1.98
N VAL A 19 4.40 -6.78 1.38
CA VAL A 19 4.21 -7.25 0.01
C VAL A 19 5.03 -6.42 -0.99
N LEU A 20 5.03 -5.09 -0.86
CA LEU A 20 5.81 -4.19 -1.72
C LEU A 20 7.32 -4.26 -1.49
N VAL A 21 7.78 -4.71 -0.32
CA VAL A 21 9.21 -4.92 -0.09
C VAL A 21 9.64 -6.28 -0.66
N ILE A 22 8.86 -7.33 -0.40
CA ILE A 22 9.26 -8.71 -0.70
C ILE A 22 9.09 -9.05 -2.18
N ILE A 23 7.97 -8.70 -2.80
CA ILE A 23 7.66 -9.15 -4.17
C ILE A 23 8.61 -8.54 -5.22
N PRO A 24 8.83 -7.22 -5.24
CA PRO A 24 9.68 -6.60 -6.26
C PRO A 24 11.13 -7.10 -6.16
N GLU A 25 11.68 -7.17 -4.95
CA GLU A 25 13.06 -7.60 -4.72
C GLU A 25 13.28 -9.07 -5.10
N ASN A 26 12.33 -9.96 -4.81
CA ASN A 26 12.53 -11.41 -4.99
C ASN A 26 11.94 -12.00 -6.28
N ILE A 27 10.90 -11.38 -6.85
CA ILE A 27 10.18 -11.91 -8.02
C ILE A 27 10.47 -11.07 -9.25
N VAL A 28 10.31 -9.75 -9.13
CA VAL A 28 10.47 -8.80 -10.27
C VAL A 28 11.93 -8.41 -10.48
N HIS A 29 12.80 -8.65 -9.49
CA HIS A 29 14.21 -8.30 -9.45
C HIS A 29 14.46 -6.79 -9.62
N THR A 30 13.55 -5.98 -9.08
CA THR A 30 13.63 -4.53 -9.14
C THR A 30 13.51 -3.87 -7.77
N ASP A 31 14.30 -2.82 -7.59
CA ASP A 31 14.28 -2.01 -6.38
C ASP A 31 13.23 -0.91 -6.51
N LEU A 32 12.13 -1.05 -5.76
CA LEU A 32 11.16 0.03 -5.63
C LEU A 32 11.78 1.25 -4.92
N ASP A 33 11.39 2.44 -5.36
CA ASP A 33 11.72 3.68 -4.67
C ASP A 33 11.01 3.78 -3.30
N PHE A 34 11.53 4.65 -2.43
CA PHE A 34 11.01 4.83 -1.07
C PHE A 34 9.51 5.20 -1.04
N ALA A 35 9.06 6.06 -1.96
CA ALA A 35 7.67 6.50 -1.98
C ALA A 35 6.74 5.34 -2.36
N SER A 36 7.14 4.50 -3.31
CA SER A 36 6.42 3.29 -3.69
C SER A 36 6.42 2.25 -2.57
N LYS A 37 7.57 1.92 -1.97
CA LYS A 37 7.67 0.90 -0.88
C LYS A 37 6.77 1.25 0.32
N TYR A 38 6.72 2.53 0.70
CA TYR A 38 6.01 2.97 1.91
C TYR A 38 4.66 3.65 1.65
N SER A 39 4.17 3.62 0.41
CA SER A 39 2.86 4.17 0.03
C SER A 39 1.71 3.73 0.96
N PRO A 40 1.56 2.44 1.36
CA PRO A 40 0.50 2.02 2.27
C PRO A 40 0.58 2.68 3.66
N ILE A 41 1.80 2.97 4.14
CA ILE A 41 2.02 3.69 5.40
C ILE A 41 1.57 5.14 5.27
N TRP A 42 1.89 5.80 4.15
CA TRP A 42 1.42 7.17 3.90
C TRP A 42 -0.10 7.24 3.88
N ILE A 43 -0.77 6.27 3.25
CA ILE A 43 -2.24 6.17 3.27
C ILE A 43 -2.76 6.02 4.70
N PHE A 44 -2.11 5.19 5.53
CA PHE A 44 -2.47 5.04 6.93
C PHE A 44 -2.28 6.34 7.74
N ILE A 45 -1.20 7.09 7.47
CA ILE A 45 -0.96 8.39 8.10
C ILE A 45 -2.07 9.38 7.71
N PHE A 46 -2.43 9.47 6.43
CA PHE A 46 -3.55 10.30 5.98
C PHE A 46 -4.87 9.91 6.64
N TYR A 47 -5.12 8.61 6.78
CA TYR A 47 -6.24 8.11 7.55
C TYR A 47 -6.22 8.65 8.98
N LEU A 48 -5.09 8.61 9.69
CA LEU A 48 -5.00 9.10 11.06
C LEU A 48 -5.34 10.60 11.19
N PHE A 49 -4.99 11.41 10.20
CA PHE A 49 -5.33 12.83 10.15
C PHE A 49 -6.80 13.08 9.80
N LEU A 50 -7.37 12.29 8.89
CA LEU A 50 -8.72 12.51 8.35
C LEU A 50 -9.82 11.69 9.05
N LYS A 51 -9.46 10.79 9.98
CA LYS A 51 -10.41 9.88 10.66
C LYS A 51 -11.48 10.60 11.48
N GLU A 52 -11.26 11.85 11.87
CA GLU A 52 -12.21 12.67 12.63
C GLU A 52 -13.24 13.34 11.71
N GLU A 53 -12.84 13.66 10.47
CA GLU A 53 -13.70 14.33 9.49
C GLU A 53 -14.45 13.37 8.56
N THR A 54 -13.87 12.21 8.30
CA THR A 54 -14.50 11.20 7.45
C THR A 54 -15.64 10.50 8.19
N LYS A 55 -16.86 10.56 7.62
CA LYS A 55 -18.00 9.72 8.02
C LYS A 55 -17.50 8.30 8.26
N ASN A 56 -18.00 7.67 9.32
CA ASN A 56 -17.59 6.43 10.01
C ASN A 56 -17.39 5.15 9.14
N ASN A 57 -16.83 5.27 7.95
CA ASN A 57 -16.66 4.23 6.96
C ASN A 57 -15.17 4.07 6.63
N ILE A 58 -14.63 2.95 7.09
CA ILE A 58 -13.23 2.58 6.90
C ILE A 58 -12.93 1.94 5.55
N LEU A 59 -13.96 1.45 4.86
CA LEU A 59 -13.82 0.66 3.64
C LEU A 59 -13.00 1.35 2.53
N PRO A 60 -13.17 2.67 2.26
CA PRO A 60 -12.37 3.37 1.25
C PRO A 60 -10.87 3.31 1.51
N TRP A 61 -10.45 3.36 2.79
CA TRP A 61 -9.04 3.32 3.17
C TRP A 61 -8.41 1.95 2.90
N TYR A 62 -9.15 0.87 3.15
CA TYR A 62 -8.71 -0.48 2.78
C TYR A 62 -8.53 -0.62 1.27
N PHE A 63 -9.53 -0.19 0.49
CA PHE A 63 -9.46 -0.25 -0.96
C PHE A 63 -8.30 0.59 -1.48
N LEU A 64 -8.08 1.79 -0.95
CA LEU A 64 -6.96 2.63 -1.35
C LEU A 64 -5.61 1.92 -1.14
N MET A 65 -5.38 1.31 0.03
CA MET A 65 -4.14 0.55 0.27
C MET A 65 -3.97 -0.63 -0.70
N ILE A 66 -5.03 -1.42 -0.91
CA ILE A 66 -4.98 -2.61 -1.78
C ILE A 66 -4.76 -2.21 -3.24
N TYR A 67 -5.51 -1.24 -3.76
CA TYR A 67 -5.39 -0.79 -5.15
C TYR A 67 -4.06 -0.10 -5.40
N THR A 68 -3.56 0.72 -4.48
CA THR A 68 -2.24 1.33 -4.66
C THR A 68 -1.13 0.27 -4.65
N THR A 69 -1.23 -0.73 -3.77
CA THR A 69 -0.26 -1.86 -3.74
C THR A 69 -0.28 -2.63 -5.06
N ALA A 70 -1.46 -3.04 -5.51
CA ALA A 70 -1.61 -3.77 -6.77
C ALA A 70 -1.12 -2.94 -7.98
N GLY A 71 -1.43 -1.64 -8.00
CA GLY A 71 -1.00 -0.73 -9.05
C GLY A 71 0.52 -0.64 -9.15
N ILE A 72 1.21 -0.46 -8.03
CA ILE A 72 2.68 -0.40 -7.99
C ILE A 72 3.27 -1.71 -8.52
N LEU A 73 2.79 -2.86 -8.05
CA LEU A 73 3.30 -4.17 -8.49
C LEU A 73 3.09 -4.41 -9.99
N ILE A 74 1.91 -4.08 -10.53
CA ILE A 74 1.62 -4.24 -11.95
C ILE A 74 2.54 -3.36 -12.80
N LEU A 75 2.68 -2.09 -12.39
CA LEU A 75 3.47 -1.12 -13.13
C LEU A 75 4.94 -1.52 -13.16
N GLU A 76 5.44 -2.01 -12.03
CA GLU A 76 6.82 -2.48 -11.90
C GLU A 76 7.07 -3.78 -12.67
N ALA A 77 6.12 -4.72 -12.65
CA ALA A 77 6.20 -5.94 -13.45
C ALA A 77 6.24 -5.65 -14.96
N ILE A 78 5.43 -4.69 -15.43
CA ILE A 78 5.45 -4.25 -16.83
C ILE A 78 6.79 -3.60 -17.18
N ASN A 79 7.31 -2.74 -16.30
CA ASN A 79 8.58 -2.05 -16.52
C ASN A 79 9.76 -3.03 -16.62
N SER A 80 9.83 -4.01 -15.70
CA SER A 80 10.83 -5.08 -15.71
C SER A 80 10.76 -5.93 -16.98
N PHE A 81 9.54 -6.27 -17.43
CA PHE A 81 9.35 -7.02 -18.68
C PHE A 81 9.83 -6.24 -19.91
N ASN A 82 9.48 -4.95 -20.01
CA ASN A 82 9.94 -4.10 -21.10
C ASN A 82 11.46 -3.88 -21.09
N SER A 83 12.11 -3.88 -19.92
CA SER A 83 13.57 -3.75 -19.84
C SER A 83 14.33 -5.02 -20.24
N THR A 84 13.64 -6.16 -20.37
CA THR A 84 14.25 -7.46 -20.67
C THR A 84 14.22 -7.80 -22.18
N ILE A 85 13.37 -7.12 -22.96
CA ILE A 85 13.23 -7.28 -24.44
C ILE A 85 14.11 -6.26 -25.14
#